data_AF-A0A5D2WRT7-F1
#
_entry.id   AF-A0A5D2WRT7-F1
#
_cell.length_a   1.000
_cell.length_b   1.000
_cell.length_c   1.000
_cell.angle_alpha   90.00
_cell.angle_beta   90.00
_cell.angle_gamma   90.00
#
_symmetry.space_group_name_H-M   'P 1'
#
loop_
_entity.id
_entity.type
_entity.pdbx_description
1 polymer ?
#
loop_
_entity_poly.entity_id
_entity_poly.type
_entity_poly.pdbx_seq_one_letter_code
_entity_poly.pdbx_strand_id
1 'polypeptide(L)'
;MTCFMDHRDLSRATATGYLFLLLLFSSFINIWSSCSNGSCQVVDSCCHSTDCGPGLFCGNCPALGKTQPFCIRGQATIPTSVIGGLPFNKYSWLVTHNSFSIVGAPALPGVQRFTFYNQEDTVTNQLKNGVRGLMLDMYDFNGDIWLCHSFRGQCFNFTAFQPAINTLREVEAFLSKNPSEIVTIIIEDYVHTPKGLTKLFKNAGLDKYWFPVSKMPKKGEDWPTVTEMVKANHRLLVFTSVASKEEEEGIAYQWKYLLENEAGDPGVKPGSCPNRKESQPFNSKTASLFLMNYFPTYPVEDEACKEHSARLADRIRTCYKAAGKH
;
A
#
# COMPACT_ATOMS: atom_id res chain seq x y z
N MET A 1 -7.62 28.37 -9.94
CA MET A 1 -6.71 28.18 -11.08
C MET A 1 -7.29 27.05 -11.92
N THR A 2 -7.77 27.32 -13.13
CA THR A 2 -8.19 26.28 -14.07
C THR A 2 -6.98 25.94 -14.92
N CYS A 3 -6.47 24.72 -14.79
CA CYS A 3 -5.41 24.21 -15.64
C CYS A 3 -6.03 23.93 -17.02
N PHE A 4 -5.88 24.88 -17.95
CA PHE A 4 -6.26 24.65 -19.34
C PHE A 4 -5.16 23.81 -20.01
N MET A 5 -5.55 22.66 -20.58
CA MET A 5 -4.74 22.02 -21.61
C MET A 5 -4.80 22.92 -22.85
N ASP A 6 -3.64 23.39 -23.31
CA ASP A 6 -3.50 24.31 -24.44
C ASP A 6 -3.86 23.59 -25.76
N HIS A 7 -5.16 23.45 -26.06
CA HIS A 7 -5.63 23.15 -27.41
C HIS A 7 -5.70 24.47 -28.18
N ARG A 8 -4.65 24.77 -28.93
CA ARG A 8 -4.60 25.91 -29.86
C ARG A 8 -5.50 25.61 -31.06
N ASP A 9 -6.75 26.08 -31.01
CA ASP A 9 -7.52 26.37 -32.22
C ASP A 9 -7.63 27.88 -32.41
N LEU A 10 -6.98 28.37 -33.46
CA LEU A 10 -6.98 29.76 -33.87
C LEU A 10 -8.30 30.05 -34.60
N SER A 11 -9.14 30.93 -34.07
CA SER A 11 -10.18 31.59 -34.85
C SER A 11 -10.25 33.06 -34.49
N ARG A 12 -9.93 33.91 -35.49
CA ARG A 12 -9.99 35.37 -35.43
C ARG A 12 -11.46 35.81 -35.45
N ALA A 13 -11.85 36.61 -34.47
CA ALA A 13 -13.03 37.47 -34.56
C ALA A 13 -12.65 38.91 -34.24
N THR A 14 -13.14 39.83 -35.07
CA THR A 14 -12.76 41.23 -35.20
C THR A 14 -13.34 42.11 -34.09
N ALA A 15 -12.54 43.11 -33.70
CA ALA A 15 -12.84 44.11 -32.69
C ALA A 15 -13.86 45.15 -33.16
N THR A 16 -14.92 45.38 -32.38
CA THR A 16 -15.58 46.69 -32.23
C THR A 16 -16.60 46.62 -31.09
N GLY A 17 -16.48 47.51 -30.09
CA GLY A 17 -17.57 47.79 -29.13
C GLY A 17 -17.17 47.71 -27.65
N TYR A 18 -16.15 48.48 -27.24
CA TYR A 18 -15.88 48.73 -25.82
C TYR A 18 -16.50 50.06 -25.38
N LEU A 19 -16.83 50.11 -24.08
CA LEU A 19 -17.34 51.22 -23.25
C LEU A 19 -18.87 51.31 -23.14
N PHE A 20 -19.33 51.35 -21.88
CA PHE A 20 -20.71 51.46 -21.40
C PHE A 20 -21.49 50.18 -21.13
N LEU A 21 -20.92 49.25 -20.36
CA LEU A 21 -21.69 48.35 -19.47
C LEU A 21 -20.84 47.67 -18.38
N LEU A 22 -19.72 48.30 -17.98
CA LEU A 22 -18.72 47.74 -17.06
C LEU A 22 -18.95 48.06 -15.57
N LEU A 23 -20.14 48.52 -15.15
CA LEU A 23 -20.33 49.05 -13.78
C LEU A 23 -21.41 48.38 -12.91
N LEU A 24 -21.92 47.19 -13.24
CA LEU A 24 -22.91 46.50 -12.38
C LEU A 24 -22.71 44.99 -12.19
N PHE A 25 -21.49 44.49 -12.35
CA PHE A 25 -21.10 43.19 -11.79
C PHE A 25 -19.79 43.36 -11.02
N SER A 26 -19.85 44.05 -9.88
CA SER A 26 -18.94 43.81 -8.77
C SER A 26 -19.25 42.44 -8.16
N SER A 27 -19.07 41.40 -8.97
CA SER A 27 -18.96 40.02 -8.53
C SER A 27 -17.80 39.99 -7.55
N PHE A 28 -18.03 39.45 -6.36
CA PHE A 28 -16.97 39.13 -5.42
C PHE A 28 -15.94 38.23 -6.11
N ILE A 29 -14.88 38.83 -6.66
CA ILE A 29 -13.69 38.09 -7.06
C ILE A 29 -13.03 37.74 -5.73
N ASN A 30 -13.41 36.60 -5.17
CA ASN A 30 -12.56 35.92 -4.20
C ASN A 30 -11.25 35.63 -4.94
N ILE A 31 -10.27 36.53 -4.79
CA ILE A 31 -8.89 36.25 -5.17
C ILE A 31 -8.42 35.24 -4.12
N TRP A 32 -8.76 33.97 -4.33
CA TRP A 32 -8.00 32.89 -3.72
C TRP A 32 -6.59 33.05 -4.26
N SER A 33 -5.66 33.42 -3.39
CA SER A 33 -4.25 33.40 -3.72
C SER A 33 -3.93 31.99 -4.17
N SER A 34 -3.70 31.80 -5.47
CA SER A 34 -3.28 30.50 -5.99
C SER A 34 -1.92 30.21 -5.37
N CYS A 35 -1.87 29.24 -4.48
CA CYS A 35 -0.63 28.66 -4.03
C CYS A 35 0.13 28.13 -5.26
N SER A 36 1.46 28.20 -5.21
CA SER A 36 2.37 27.71 -6.26
C SER A 36 3.76 27.52 -5.64
N ASN A 37 4.69 26.90 -6.38
CA ASN A 37 6.09 26.74 -5.96
C ASN A 37 6.25 26.10 -4.57
N GLY A 38 5.52 25.02 -4.31
CA GLY A 38 5.63 24.23 -3.09
C GLY A 38 4.86 24.77 -1.89
N SER A 39 4.01 25.78 -2.07
CA SER A 39 3.19 26.33 -0.99
C SER A 39 1.80 25.70 -0.88
N CYS A 40 1.34 24.97 -1.90
CA CYS A 40 0.01 24.37 -1.90
C CYS A 40 -0.11 23.25 -0.87
N GLN A 41 -1.17 23.32 -0.06
CA GLN A 41 -1.52 22.36 0.96
C GLN A 41 -2.47 21.29 0.41
N VAL A 42 -2.71 20.24 1.19
CA VAL A 42 -3.64 19.17 0.83
C VAL A 42 -5.01 19.77 0.46
N VAL A 43 -5.61 19.28 -0.63
CA VAL A 43 -6.84 19.75 -1.29
C VAL A 43 -6.79 21.11 -1.99
N ASP A 44 -5.69 21.85 -1.91
CA ASP A 44 -5.51 23.04 -2.74
C ASP A 44 -5.38 22.65 -4.22
N SER A 45 -5.93 23.46 -5.11
CA SER A 45 -5.76 23.27 -6.56
C SER A 45 -4.29 23.44 -6.96
N CYS A 46 -3.84 22.64 -7.91
CA CYS A 46 -2.49 22.70 -8.46
C CYS A 46 -2.52 22.44 -9.97
N CYS A 47 -1.48 22.84 -10.70
CA CYS A 47 -1.34 22.54 -12.12
C CYS A 47 -0.01 21.85 -12.45
N HIS A 48 1.02 22.11 -11.66
CA HIS A 48 2.35 21.54 -11.83
C HIS A 48 2.73 20.65 -10.64
N SER A 49 3.58 19.66 -10.89
CA SER A 49 4.09 18.77 -9.84
C SER A 49 4.83 19.50 -8.73
N THR A 50 5.37 20.68 -9.01
CA THR A 50 6.11 21.54 -8.06
C THR A 50 5.23 22.49 -7.26
N ASP A 51 3.92 22.54 -7.51
CA ASP A 51 3.02 23.47 -6.79
C ASP A 51 2.78 23.01 -5.35
N CYS A 52 2.71 21.70 -5.15
CA CYS A 52 2.40 21.07 -3.87
C CYS A 52 3.60 21.05 -2.93
N GLY A 53 3.32 21.24 -1.63
CA GLY A 53 4.34 21.21 -0.60
C GLY A 53 5.01 19.84 -0.42
N PRO A 54 6.08 19.77 0.39
CA PRO A 54 6.83 18.53 0.61
C PRO A 54 5.93 17.36 1.05
N GLY A 55 6.16 16.19 0.45
CA GLY A 55 5.36 14.97 0.70
C GLY A 55 3.98 14.96 0.05
N LEU A 56 3.63 16.00 -0.70
CA LEU A 56 2.44 16.09 -1.52
C LEU A 56 2.80 16.01 -3.01
N PHE A 57 1.85 15.57 -3.83
CA PHE A 57 1.96 15.66 -5.28
C PHE A 57 0.66 16.17 -5.90
N CYS A 58 0.79 16.78 -7.07
CA CYS A 58 -0.36 17.28 -7.81
C CYS A 58 -1.01 16.12 -8.58
N GLY A 59 -2.18 15.69 -8.12
CA GLY A 59 -2.91 14.55 -8.67
C GLY A 59 -4.34 14.92 -9.03
N ASN A 60 -5.01 14.05 -9.78
CA ASN A 60 -6.42 14.21 -10.12
C ASN A 60 -7.23 13.03 -9.60
N CYS A 61 -8.52 13.28 -9.35
CA CYS A 61 -9.46 12.22 -9.01
C CYS A 61 -10.84 12.49 -9.64
N PRO A 62 -11.01 12.12 -10.91
CA PRO A 62 -12.30 12.28 -11.61
C PRO A 62 -13.46 11.57 -10.91
N ALA A 63 -13.20 10.44 -10.25
CA ALA A 63 -14.21 9.67 -9.51
C ALA A 63 -14.83 10.43 -8.32
N LEU A 64 -14.20 11.50 -7.84
CA LEU A 64 -14.76 12.43 -6.84
C LEU A 64 -15.53 13.60 -7.48
N GLY A 65 -15.75 13.59 -8.80
CA GLY A 65 -16.34 14.70 -9.54
C GLY A 65 -15.42 15.92 -9.64
N LYS A 66 -14.12 15.77 -9.34
CA LYS A 66 -13.13 16.84 -9.47
C LYS A 66 -12.67 16.92 -10.92
N THR A 67 -12.76 18.11 -11.50
CA THR A 67 -12.37 18.38 -12.89
C THR A 67 -11.00 19.05 -13.00
N GLN A 68 -10.32 19.29 -11.88
CA GLN A 68 -9.03 19.97 -11.80
C GLN A 68 -8.12 19.23 -10.83
N PRO A 69 -6.82 19.15 -11.10
CA PRO A 69 -5.86 18.57 -10.17
C PRO A 69 -5.78 19.35 -8.86
N PHE A 70 -5.43 18.63 -7.79
CA PHE A 70 -5.25 19.17 -6.47
C PHE A 70 -4.16 18.42 -5.72
N CYS A 71 -3.60 19.07 -4.71
CA CYS A 71 -2.52 18.48 -3.93
C CYS A 71 -3.06 17.36 -3.04
N ILE A 72 -2.48 16.17 -3.20
CA ILE A 72 -2.77 14.97 -2.41
C ILE A 72 -1.51 14.47 -1.73
N ARG A 73 -1.67 13.75 -0.62
CA ARG A 73 -0.53 13.17 0.10
C ARG A 73 0.09 12.06 -0.75
N GLY A 74 1.38 12.21 -1.08
CA GLY A 74 2.17 11.17 -1.73
C GLY A 74 3.03 10.36 -0.77
N GLN A 75 3.28 10.88 0.43
CA GLN A 75 4.06 10.21 1.47
C GLN A 75 3.22 9.98 2.73
N ALA A 76 3.22 8.73 3.22
CA ALA A 76 2.60 8.37 4.48
C ALA A 76 3.45 8.84 5.66
N THR A 77 2.80 9.18 6.76
CA THR A 77 3.48 9.47 8.02
C THR A 77 4.05 8.18 8.60
N ILE A 78 5.35 8.14 8.88
CA ILE A 78 5.97 7.01 9.57
C ILE A 78 5.59 7.07 11.06
N PRO A 79 4.88 6.07 11.63
CA PRO A 79 4.37 6.17 12.99
C PRO A 79 5.46 6.37 14.06
N THR A 80 6.63 5.74 13.87
CA THR A 80 7.76 5.81 14.79
C THR A 80 8.46 7.16 14.81
N SER A 81 8.30 7.99 13.76
CA SER A 81 8.81 9.36 13.75
C SER A 81 7.91 10.33 14.52
N VAL A 82 6.66 9.94 14.83
CA VAL A 82 5.72 10.74 15.63
C VAL A 82 5.85 10.37 17.11
N ILE A 83 5.85 9.08 17.41
CA ILE A 83 6.02 8.56 18.77
C ILE A 83 6.92 7.33 18.73
N GLY A 84 8.02 7.35 19.48
CA GLY A 84 8.96 6.23 19.58
C GLY A 84 8.68 5.33 20.78
N GLY A 85 9.28 4.14 20.78
CA GLY A 85 9.35 3.27 21.96
C GLY A 85 8.11 2.44 22.28
N LEU A 86 7.09 2.43 21.41
CA LEU A 86 5.95 1.53 21.59
C LEU A 86 6.27 0.10 21.09
N PRO A 87 5.58 -0.92 21.63
CA PRO A 87 5.50 -2.26 21.04
C PRO A 87 5.13 -2.21 19.56
N PHE A 88 5.66 -3.14 18.74
CA PHE A 88 5.36 -3.18 17.30
C PHE A 88 3.85 -3.24 16.98
N ASN A 89 3.08 -3.99 17.77
CA ASN A 89 1.62 -4.13 17.66
C ASN A 89 0.82 -2.91 18.13
N LYS A 90 1.49 -1.85 18.62
CA LYS A 90 0.86 -0.59 19.03
C LYS A 90 1.04 0.52 18.01
N TYR A 91 1.53 0.19 16.83
CA TYR A 91 1.60 1.05 15.66
C TYR A 91 0.66 0.56 14.55
N SER A 92 0.17 1.49 13.74
CA SER A 92 -0.53 1.19 12.49
C SER A 92 0.40 1.37 11.31
N TRP A 93 0.62 0.30 10.54
CA TRP A 93 1.55 0.29 9.42
C TRP A 93 0.78 0.27 8.10
N LEU A 94 1.21 1.08 7.12
CA LEU A 94 0.64 1.02 5.77
C LEU A 94 1.17 -0.24 5.06
N VAL A 95 0.24 -1.02 4.51
CA VAL A 95 0.50 -2.28 3.80
C VAL A 95 -0.08 -2.18 2.38
N THR A 96 0.64 -2.66 1.37
CA THR A 96 0.13 -2.75 -0.01
C THR A 96 -0.22 -4.20 -0.37
N HIS A 97 -1.40 -4.39 -0.97
CA HIS A 97 -1.87 -5.68 -1.47
C HIS A 97 -1.26 -5.97 -2.84
N ASN A 98 -0.67 -7.16 -3.03
CA ASN A 98 0.04 -7.53 -4.25
C ASN A 98 1.00 -6.45 -4.72
N SER A 99 1.93 -6.11 -3.84
CA SER A 99 2.86 -4.98 -4.01
C SER A 99 3.65 -5.00 -5.32
N PHE A 100 3.78 -6.16 -5.95
CA PHE A 100 4.49 -6.38 -7.21
C PHE A 100 3.61 -6.22 -8.46
N SER A 101 2.29 -6.20 -8.30
CA SER A 101 1.32 -6.16 -9.40
C SER A 101 1.19 -4.73 -9.93
N ILE A 102 2.23 -4.28 -10.63
CA ILE A 102 2.43 -2.87 -10.99
C ILE A 102 1.98 -2.60 -12.44
N VAL A 103 1.20 -1.54 -12.63
CA VAL A 103 0.79 -1.04 -13.96
C VAL A 103 2.04 -0.76 -14.81
N GLY A 104 2.04 -1.25 -16.05
CA GLY A 104 3.16 -1.04 -16.98
C GLY A 104 4.41 -1.87 -16.67
N ALA A 105 4.40 -2.75 -15.65
CA ALA A 105 5.52 -3.67 -15.44
C ALA A 105 5.77 -4.54 -16.69
N PRO A 106 7.03 -4.74 -17.14
CA PRO A 106 7.32 -5.51 -18.35
C PRO A 106 6.70 -6.91 -18.33
N ALA A 107 6.06 -7.30 -19.43
CA ALA A 107 5.55 -8.66 -19.60
C ALA A 107 6.67 -9.63 -20.02
N LEU A 108 6.41 -10.94 -19.89
CA LEU A 108 7.32 -11.96 -20.42
C LEU A 108 7.41 -11.85 -21.96
N PRO A 109 8.58 -12.11 -22.56
CA PRO A 109 8.75 -12.05 -24.01
C PRO A 109 7.71 -12.90 -24.75
N GLY A 110 6.97 -12.27 -25.68
CA GLY A 110 5.96 -12.94 -26.49
C GLY A 110 4.65 -13.27 -25.77
N VAL A 111 4.44 -12.80 -24.54
CA VAL A 111 3.22 -13.09 -23.77
C VAL A 111 2.53 -11.79 -23.37
N GLN A 112 1.28 -11.62 -23.79
CA GLN A 112 0.43 -10.54 -23.28
C GLN A 112 0.02 -10.85 -21.84
N ARG A 113 0.30 -9.94 -20.89
CA ARG A 113 -0.18 -10.08 -19.51
C ARG A 113 -1.70 -9.84 -19.47
N PHE A 114 -2.42 -10.76 -18.85
CA PHE A 114 -3.86 -10.71 -18.62
C PHE A 114 -4.16 -11.03 -17.15
N THR A 115 -4.11 -9.99 -16.33
CA THR A 115 -4.43 -10.01 -14.90
C THR A 115 -4.72 -8.59 -14.44
N PHE A 116 -5.20 -8.43 -13.21
CA PHE A 116 -5.38 -7.11 -12.60
C PHE A 116 -4.07 -6.56 -12.05
N TYR A 117 -3.95 -5.24 -12.08
CA TYR A 117 -2.87 -4.49 -11.44
C TYR A 117 -3.38 -3.87 -10.14
N ASN A 118 -2.53 -3.81 -9.13
CA ASN A 118 -2.89 -3.28 -7.81
C ASN A 118 -2.11 -2.02 -7.43
N GLN A 119 -0.98 -1.76 -8.10
CA GLN A 119 -0.05 -0.70 -7.74
C GLN A 119 0.40 0.10 -8.97
N GLU A 120 0.75 1.36 -8.76
CA GLU A 120 1.39 2.21 -9.77
C GLU A 120 2.89 2.39 -9.48
N ASP A 121 3.26 2.33 -8.19
CA ASP A 121 4.63 2.51 -7.72
C ASP A 121 5.41 1.19 -7.70
N THR A 122 6.70 1.26 -8.04
CA THR A 122 7.67 0.19 -7.75
C THR A 122 7.72 -0.11 -6.25
N VAL A 123 8.12 -1.32 -5.86
CA VAL A 123 8.24 -1.67 -4.43
C VAL A 123 9.24 -0.76 -3.72
N THR A 124 10.35 -0.41 -4.38
CA THR A 124 11.28 0.62 -3.91
C THR A 124 10.57 1.95 -3.58
N ASN A 125 9.68 2.42 -4.47
CA ASN A 125 8.96 3.67 -4.24
C ASN A 125 7.88 3.54 -3.18
N GLN A 126 7.14 2.42 -3.12
CA GLN A 126 6.19 2.14 -2.04
C GLN A 126 6.88 2.27 -0.66
N LEU A 127 8.05 1.65 -0.48
CA LEU A 127 8.82 1.73 0.77
C LEU A 127 9.31 3.16 1.07
N LYS A 128 9.79 3.90 0.06
CA LYS A 128 10.17 5.32 0.20
C LYS A 128 8.98 6.21 0.54
N ASN A 129 7.79 5.88 0.07
CA ASN A 129 6.54 6.60 0.31
C ASN A 129 5.87 6.21 1.64
N GLY A 130 6.52 5.36 2.43
CA GLY A 130 6.14 5.06 3.81
C GLY A 130 5.37 3.76 4.02
N VAL A 131 5.23 2.94 2.98
CA VAL A 131 4.77 1.55 3.12
C VAL A 131 5.76 0.77 3.98
N ARG A 132 5.25 -0.03 4.93
CA ARG A 132 6.04 -0.87 5.84
C ARG A 132 5.55 -2.32 5.89
N GLY A 133 4.53 -2.64 5.11
CA GLY A 133 4.10 -4.02 4.85
C GLY A 133 3.88 -4.28 3.36
N LEU A 134 4.24 -5.47 2.90
CA LEU A 134 4.06 -5.91 1.51
C LEU A 134 3.33 -7.26 1.51
N MET A 135 2.24 -7.38 0.76
CA MET A 135 1.61 -8.67 0.49
C MET A 135 2.07 -9.19 -0.85
N LEU A 136 2.55 -10.43 -0.89
CA LEU A 136 3.18 -11.05 -2.04
C LEU A 136 2.62 -12.45 -2.28
N ASP A 137 1.98 -12.65 -3.43
CA ASP A 137 1.62 -13.98 -3.92
C ASP A 137 2.84 -14.65 -4.54
N MET A 138 3.32 -15.75 -3.94
CA MET A 138 4.52 -16.45 -4.39
C MET A 138 4.19 -17.86 -4.86
N TYR A 139 4.71 -18.23 -6.05
CA TYR A 139 4.45 -19.51 -6.71
C TYR A 139 5.75 -20.17 -7.14
N ASP A 140 5.78 -21.50 -7.13
CA ASP A 140 6.74 -22.24 -7.97
C ASP A 140 6.37 -22.05 -9.44
N PHE A 141 7.30 -21.50 -10.23
CA PHE A 141 7.08 -21.24 -11.65
C PHE A 141 8.40 -21.18 -12.41
N ASN A 142 8.44 -21.81 -13.59
CA ASN A 142 9.62 -21.79 -14.47
C ASN A 142 10.95 -22.14 -13.77
N GLY A 143 10.90 -23.11 -12.84
CA GLY A 143 12.06 -23.60 -12.09
C GLY A 143 12.58 -22.67 -10.98
N ASP A 144 11.84 -21.63 -10.62
CA ASP A 144 12.17 -20.68 -9.53
C ASP A 144 10.89 -20.23 -8.80
N ILE A 145 11.01 -19.33 -7.84
CA ILE A 145 9.88 -18.71 -7.13
C ILE A 145 9.55 -17.35 -7.77
N TRP A 146 8.31 -17.22 -8.22
CA TRP A 146 7.83 -16.04 -8.95
C TRP A 146 6.69 -15.36 -8.22
N LEU A 147 6.55 -14.07 -8.52
CA LEU A 147 5.40 -13.27 -8.16
C LEU A 147 4.41 -13.28 -9.32
N CYS A 148 3.20 -13.73 -9.04
CA CYS A 148 2.14 -13.87 -10.04
C CYS A 148 0.81 -13.43 -9.46
N HIS A 149 0.03 -12.66 -10.21
CA HIS A 149 -1.35 -12.35 -9.79
C HIS A 149 -2.29 -13.30 -10.52
N SER A 150 -2.51 -14.47 -9.90
CA SER A 150 -3.05 -15.65 -10.59
C SER A 150 -4.22 -16.28 -9.83
N PHE A 151 -4.68 -17.44 -10.30
CA PHE A 151 -5.84 -18.12 -9.73
C PHE A 151 -5.62 -19.63 -9.61
N ARG A 152 -6.42 -20.29 -8.78
CA ARG A 152 -6.39 -21.76 -8.54
C ARG A 152 -5.03 -22.28 -8.05
N GLY A 153 -4.26 -21.44 -7.37
CA GLY A 153 -2.96 -21.82 -6.81
C GLY A 153 -1.90 -22.16 -7.86
N GLN A 154 -2.04 -21.66 -9.10
CA GLN A 154 -1.09 -21.90 -10.18
C GLN A 154 -0.68 -20.58 -10.82
N CYS A 155 0.62 -20.40 -11.08
CA CYS A 155 1.11 -19.30 -11.90
C CYS A 155 1.12 -19.68 -13.40
N PHE A 156 0.70 -18.73 -14.25
CA PHE A 156 0.72 -18.86 -15.70
C PHE A 156 1.60 -17.78 -16.32
N ASN A 157 2.13 -18.04 -17.52
CA ASN A 157 2.92 -17.05 -18.26
C ASN A 157 2.21 -15.68 -18.38
N PHE A 158 0.90 -15.68 -18.58
CA PHE A 158 0.11 -14.45 -18.75
C PHE A 158 -0.31 -13.78 -17.44
N THR A 159 -0.03 -14.39 -16.27
CA THR A 159 -0.27 -13.81 -14.94
C THR A 159 1.03 -13.50 -14.17
N ALA A 160 2.18 -13.94 -14.71
CA ALA A 160 3.49 -13.74 -14.12
C ALA A 160 3.99 -12.29 -14.24
N PHE A 161 4.63 -11.81 -13.17
CA PHE A 161 5.30 -10.52 -13.14
C PHE A 161 6.81 -10.66 -13.24
N GLN A 162 7.44 -11.25 -12.23
CA GLN A 162 8.89 -11.40 -12.17
C GLN A 162 9.31 -12.44 -11.13
N PRO A 163 10.57 -12.93 -11.17
CA PRO A 163 11.15 -13.70 -10.08
C PRO A 163 11.08 -12.93 -8.75
N ALA A 164 10.66 -13.60 -7.67
CA ALA A 164 10.45 -12.97 -6.37
C ALA A 164 11.74 -12.39 -5.76
N ILE A 165 12.90 -12.93 -6.14
CA ILE A 165 14.22 -12.46 -5.69
C ILE A 165 14.46 -10.98 -6.01
N ASN A 166 13.90 -10.46 -7.10
CA ASN A 166 14.08 -9.07 -7.49
C ASN A 166 13.43 -8.12 -6.48
N THR A 167 12.15 -8.37 -6.15
CA THR A 167 11.43 -7.60 -5.14
C THR A 167 12.05 -7.74 -3.76
N LEU A 168 12.51 -8.93 -3.37
CA LEU A 168 13.19 -9.10 -2.08
C LEU A 168 14.54 -8.36 -2.00
N ARG A 169 15.26 -8.22 -3.13
CA ARG A 169 16.47 -7.38 -3.19
C ARG A 169 16.16 -5.89 -3.07
N GLU A 170 15.00 -5.42 -3.56
CA GLU A 170 14.56 -4.05 -3.29
C GLU A 170 14.33 -3.82 -1.80
N VAL A 171 13.70 -4.80 -1.10
CA VAL A 171 13.51 -4.75 0.36
C VAL A 171 14.84 -4.77 1.09
N GLU A 172 15.80 -5.62 0.68
CA GLU A 172 17.13 -5.67 1.29
C GLU A 172 17.87 -4.35 1.14
N ALA A 173 17.88 -3.79 -0.07
CA ALA A 173 18.51 -2.50 -0.34
C ALA A 173 17.89 -1.38 0.52
N PHE A 174 16.57 -1.40 0.71
CA PHE A 174 15.87 -0.47 1.59
C PHE A 174 16.28 -0.65 3.06
N LEU A 175 16.24 -1.87 3.60
CA LEU A 175 16.61 -2.14 5.00
C LEU A 175 18.10 -1.87 5.27
N SER A 176 18.97 -2.10 4.30
CA SER A 176 20.40 -1.79 4.40
C SER A 176 20.65 -0.28 4.45
N LYS A 177 19.93 0.50 3.63
CA LYS A 177 20.06 1.96 3.60
C LYS A 177 19.39 2.65 4.80
N ASN A 178 18.38 2.02 5.39
CA ASN A 178 17.59 2.61 6.47
C ASN A 178 17.64 1.72 7.74
N PRO A 179 18.66 1.89 8.60
CA PRO A 179 18.94 0.96 9.70
C PRO A 179 17.89 1.00 10.83
N SER A 180 17.09 2.06 10.92
CA SER A 180 16.01 2.20 11.91
C SER A 180 14.66 1.66 11.44
N GLU A 181 14.56 1.22 10.19
CA GLU A 181 13.28 0.82 9.58
C GLU A 181 13.01 -0.67 9.77
N ILE A 182 11.72 -1.01 9.83
CA ILE A 182 11.19 -2.37 9.90
C ILE A 182 10.27 -2.60 8.70
N VAL A 183 10.31 -3.78 8.11
CA VAL A 183 9.40 -4.20 7.03
C VAL A 183 8.69 -5.48 7.42
N THR A 184 7.42 -5.61 7.05
CA THR A 184 6.63 -6.84 7.14
C THR A 184 6.37 -7.39 5.75
N ILE A 185 6.54 -8.69 5.55
CA ILE A 185 6.14 -9.39 4.31
C ILE A 185 5.11 -10.45 4.68
N ILE A 186 3.99 -10.45 3.97
CA ILE A 186 2.89 -11.40 4.14
C ILE A 186 2.75 -12.16 2.83
N ILE A 187 2.93 -13.47 2.87
CA ILE A 187 3.02 -14.31 1.68
C ILE A 187 1.73 -15.11 1.52
N GLU A 188 1.03 -14.89 0.41
CA GLU A 188 0.06 -15.88 -0.09
C GLU A 188 0.86 -16.98 -0.80
N ASP A 189 1.00 -18.10 -0.11
CA ASP A 189 2.06 -19.08 -0.37
C ASP A 189 1.56 -20.27 -1.18
N TYR A 190 2.02 -20.33 -2.43
CA TYR A 190 1.85 -21.43 -3.36
C TYR A 190 3.20 -22.07 -3.74
N VAL A 191 4.20 -21.95 -2.87
CA VAL A 191 5.52 -22.54 -3.04
C VAL A 191 5.55 -23.91 -2.36
N HIS A 192 5.62 -24.96 -3.16
CA HIS A 192 5.73 -26.35 -2.77
C HIS A 192 7.17 -26.86 -2.72
N THR A 193 8.11 -26.18 -3.39
CA THR A 193 9.54 -26.50 -3.33
C THR A 193 10.01 -26.49 -1.86
N PRO A 194 10.51 -27.61 -1.32
CA PRO A 194 10.94 -27.68 0.07
C PRO A 194 12.04 -26.65 0.37
N LYS A 195 11.86 -25.86 1.45
CA LYS A 195 12.80 -24.78 1.82
C LYS A 195 12.98 -23.71 0.74
N GLY A 196 12.04 -23.62 -0.21
CA GLY A 196 12.09 -22.66 -1.31
C GLY A 196 12.13 -21.22 -0.80
N LEU A 197 11.20 -20.86 0.10
CA LEU A 197 11.10 -19.52 0.66
C LEU A 197 12.31 -19.17 1.54
N THR A 198 12.70 -20.05 2.47
CA THR A 198 13.88 -19.79 3.32
C THR A 198 15.17 -19.61 2.51
N LYS A 199 15.38 -20.42 1.47
CA LYS A 199 16.51 -20.27 0.53
C LYS A 199 16.42 -18.95 -0.24
N LEU A 200 15.23 -18.60 -0.74
CA LEU A 200 14.99 -17.37 -1.48
C LEU A 200 15.36 -16.12 -0.65
N PHE A 201 14.85 -16.03 0.58
CA PHE A 201 15.15 -14.89 1.47
C PHE A 201 16.62 -14.83 1.89
N LYS A 202 17.25 -15.99 2.17
CA LYS A 202 18.69 -16.05 2.41
C LYS A 202 19.49 -15.56 1.21
N ASN A 203 19.13 -15.99 0.00
CA ASN A 203 19.77 -15.53 -1.24
C ASN A 203 19.54 -14.04 -1.51
N ALA A 204 18.43 -13.48 -1.03
CA ALA A 204 18.16 -12.05 -1.06
C ALA A 204 19.00 -11.26 -0.03
N GLY A 205 19.63 -11.93 0.94
CA GLY A 205 20.35 -11.30 2.05
C GLY A 205 19.46 -10.78 3.18
N LEU A 206 18.21 -11.27 3.26
CA LEU A 206 17.21 -10.80 4.23
C LEU A 206 17.18 -11.62 5.53
N ASP A 207 17.79 -12.80 5.56
CA ASP A 207 17.87 -13.67 6.73
C ASP A 207 18.50 -12.97 7.96
N LYS A 208 19.48 -12.08 7.72
CA LYS A 208 20.11 -11.26 8.76
C LYS A 208 19.16 -10.28 9.47
N TYR A 209 18.00 -9.99 8.89
CA TYR A 209 16.98 -9.10 9.45
C TYR A 209 15.80 -9.83 10.10
N TRP A 210 15.74 -11.15 9.96
CA TRP A 210 14.55 -11.94 10.24
C TRP A 210 14.17 -11.96 11.73
N PHE A 211 12.93 -11.62 12.06
CA PHE A 211 12.39 -11.74 13.41
C PHE A 211 11.97 -13.21 13.68
N PRO A 212 12.60 -13.90 14.64
CA PRO A 212 12.40 -15.34 14.81
C PRO A 212 11.05 -15.67 15.48
N VAL A 213 10.38 -16.72 15.00
CA VAL A 213 9.11 -17.24 15.55
C VAL A 213 9.18 -17.52 17.05
N SER A 214 10.33 -17.99 17.55
CA SER A 214 10.54 -18.28 18.98
C SER A 214 10.43 -17.06 19.89
N LYS A 215 10.57 -15.84 19.34
CA LYS A 215 10.43 -14.56 20.05
C LYS A 215 9.10 -13.86 19.76
N MET A 216 8.24 -14.44 18.92
CA MET A 216 6.93 -13.84 18.64
C MET A 216 6.03 -14.00 19.87
N PRO A 217 5.34 -12.93 20.30
CA PRO A 217 4.44 -12.98 21.44
C PRO A 217 3.34 -14.01 21.23
N LYS A 218 2.82 -14.52 22.34
CA LYS A 218 1.71 -15.48 22.35
C LYS A 218 0.56 -14.87 23.13
N LYS A 219 -0.66 -15.35 22.88
CA LYS A 219 -1.84 -15.00 23.70
C LYS A 219 -2.10 -13.49 23.79
N GLY A 220 -1.87 -12.77 22.68
CA GLY A 220 -2.17 -11.34 22.60
C GLY A 220 -1.20 -10.43 23.37
N GLU A 221 -0.07 -10.95 23.85
CA GLU A 221 0.98 -10.16 24.49
C GLU A 221 1.58 -9.12 23.53
N ASP A 222 2.14 -8.07 24.13
CA ASP A 222 2.85 -7.03 23.39
C ASP A 222 4.11 -7.58 22.73
N TRP A 223 4.36 -7.09 21.52
CA TRP A 223 5.61 -7.33 20.82
C TRP A 223 6.76 -6.55 21.48
N PRO A 224 8.02 -6.95 21.27
CA PRO A 224 9.13 -6.08 21.59
C PRO A 224 8.92 -4.70 20.98
N THR A 225 9.44 -3.67 21.66
CA THR A 225 9.39 -2.32 21.12
C THR A 225 10.13 -2.26 19.79
N VAL A 226 9.70 -1.37 18.90
CA VAL A 226 10.39 -1.18 17.61
C VAL A 226 11.88 -0.86 17.83
N THR A 227 12.20 -0.10 18.88
CA THR A 227 13.59 0.20 19.27
C THR A 227 14.39 -1.07 19.60
N GLU A 228 13.82 -2.01 20.36
CA GLU A 228 14.48 -3.28 20.69
C GLU A 228 14.65 -4.18 19.47
N MET A 229 13.63 -4.23 18.60
CA MET A 229 13.68 -4.97 17.33
C MET A 229 14.80 -4.45 16.44
N VAL A 230 14.89 -3.13 16.25
CA VAL A 230 15.95 -2.46 15.49
C VAL A 230 17.32 -2.71 16.11
N LYS A 231 17.47 -2.56 17.43
CA LYS A 231 18.74 -2.79 18.15
C LYS A 231 19.24 -4.23 17.99
N ALA A 232 18.34 -5.19 17.96
CA ALA A 232 18.65 -6.60 17.72
C ALA A 232 18.78 -6.96 16.22
N ASN A 233 18.65 -5.98 15.33
CA ASN A 233 18.55 -6.14 13.88
C ASN A 233 17.43 -7.10 13.41
N HIS A 234 16.40 -7.34 14.22
CA HIS A 234 15.21 -8.09 13.81
C HIS A 234 14.20 -7.15 13.15
N ARG A 235 14.52 -6.70 11.94
CA ARG A 235 13.82 -5.65 11.20
C ARG A 235 12.94 -6.15 10.07
N LEU A 236 12.79 -7.47 9.95
CA LEU A 236 11.93 -8.11 8.97
C LEU A 236 11.00 -9.12 9.64
N LEU A 237 9.70 -8.89 9.58
CA LEU A 237 8.70 -9.89 9.92
C LEU A 237 8.23 -10.59 8.64
N VAL A 238 8.12 -11.91 8.65
CA VAL A 238 7.63 -12.69 7.50
C VAL A 238 6.55 -13.64 7.96
N PHE A 239 5.39 -13.55 7.30
CA PHE A 239 4.25 -14.42 7.53
C PHE A 239 3.91 -15.20 6.26
N THR A 240 3.45 -16.44 6.40
CA THR A 240 2.97 -17.31 5.30
C THR A 240 1.54 -17.79 5.57
N SER A 241 0.77 -17.99 4.51
CA SER A 241 -0.56 -18.61 4.56
C SER A 241 -0.54 -20.13 4.77
N VAL A 242 0.63 -20.80 4.76
CA VAL A 242 0.76 -22.26 4.91
C VAL A 242 1.22 -22.64 6.33
N ALA A 243 0.41 -23.42 7.04
CA ALA A 243 0.64 -23.75 8.45
C ALA A 243 1.93 -24.56 8.72
N SER A 244 2.27 -25.54 7.87
CA SER A 244 3.39 -26.45 8.13
C SER A 244 4.75 -25.73 8.13
N LYS A 245 4.87 -24.62 7.38
CA LYS A 245 6.12 -23.86 7.26
C LYS A 245 6.59 -23.19 8.55
N GLU A 246 5.71 -23.00 9.53
CA GLU A 246 6.15 -22.50 10.83
C GLU A 246 7.04 -23.52 11.55
N GLU A 247 6.62 -24.79 11.58
CA GLU A 247 7.39 -25.86 12.21
C GLU A 247 8.57 -26.31 11.34
N GLU A 248 8.34 -26.44 10.03
CA GLU A 248 9.32 -27.01 9.09
C GLU A 248 10.41 -26.02 8.67
N GLU A 249 10.05 -24.73 8.56
CA GLU A 249 10.90 -23.69 7.97
C GLU A 249 11.10 -22.46 8.87
N GLY A 250 10.36 -22.34 9.98
CA GLY A 250 10.45 -21.19 10.88
C GLY A 250 9.82 -19.91 10.33
N ILE A 251 8.91 -20.01 9.34
CA ILE A 251 8.15 -18.88 8.79
C ILE A 251 6.82 -18.79 9.51
N ALA A 252 6.50 -17.65 10.11
CA ALA A 252 5.33 -17.52 10.97
C ALA A 252 4.02 -17.79 10.22
N TYR A 253 3.16 -18.65 10.78
CA TYR A 253 1.87 -18.93 10.17
C TYR A 253 0.89 -17.76 10.41
N GLN A 254 0.48 -17.06 9.35
CA GLN A 254 -0.21 -15.78 9.48
C GLN A 254 -1.49 -15.87 10.34
N TRP A 255 -2.28 -16.92 10.17
CA TRP A 255 -3.57 -17.09 10.84
C TRP A 255 -3.45 -17.40 12.35
N LYS A 256 -2.22 -17.58 12.85
CA LYS A 256 -1.91 -17.67 14.27
C LYS A 256 -1.63 -16.32 14.92
N TYR A 257 -1.10 -15.36 14.15
CA TYR A 257 -0.59 -14.08 14.68
C TYR A 257 -1.41 -12.86 14.26
N LEU A 258 -2.13 -12.94 13.14
CA LEU A 258 -2.93 -11.87 12.58
C LEU A 258 -4.42 -12.22 12.60
N LEU A 259 -5.23 -11.24 12.98
CA LEU A 259 -6.65 -11.21 12.69
C LEU A 259 -6.86 -10.42 11.40
N GLU A 260 -7.72 -10.89 10.50
CA GLU A 260 -7.91 -10.24 9.19
C GLU A 260 -9.38 -10.14 8.79
N ASN A 261 -9.79 -8.99 8.24
CA ASN A 261 -11.12 -8.86 7.64
C ASN A 261 -11.18 -9.35 6.21
N GLU A 262 -12.38 -9.72 5.77
CA GLU A 262 -12.59 -10.13 4.38
C GLU A 262 -11.98 -9.13 3.40
N ALA A 263 -11.44 -9.65 2.31
CA ALA A 263 -10.93 -8.86 1.20
C ALA A 263 -12.06 -8.48 0.23
N GLY A 264 -11.78 -7.53 -0.67
CA GLY A 264 -12.72 -7.14 -1.72
C GLY A 264 -14.01 -6.50 -1.20
N ASP A 265 -15.07 -6.58 -2.01
CA ASP A 265 -16.37 -5.95 -1.70
C ASP A 265 -16.97 -6.37 -0.35
N PRO A 266 -16.88 -7.64 0.08
CA PRO A 266 -17.30 -8.05 1.42
C PRO A 266 -16.57 -7.30 2.54
N GLY A 267 -15.28 -6.97 2.34
CA GLY A 267 -14.44 -6.24 3.30
C GLY A 267 -14.75 -4.76 3.44
N VAL A 268 -15.25 -4.12 2.38
CA VAL A 268 -15.48 -2.67 2.34
C VAL A 268 -16.92 -2.25 2.61
N LYS A 269 -17.83 -3.20 2.89
CA LYS A 269 -19.24 -2.94 3.23
C LYS A 269 -19.41 -1.95 4.41
N PRO A 270 -20.04 -0.77 4.22
CA PRO A 270 -20.19 0.23 5.28
C PRO A 270 -20.79 -0.33 6.58
N GLY A 271 -20.21 0.04 7.72
CA GLY A 271 -20.68 -0.34 9.06
C GLY A 271 -20.45 -1.81 9.47
N SER A 272 -19.83 -2.64 8.63
CA SER A 272 -19.57 -4.05 8.92
C SER A 272 -18.12 -4.41 8.62
N CYS A 273 -17.42 -5.05 9.55
CA CYS A 273 -16.06 -5.58 9.34
C CYS A 273 -16.11 -7.11 9.55
N PRO A 274 -16.45 -7.89 8.51
CA PRO A 274 -16.50 -9.35 8.62
C PRO A 274 -15.08 -9.94 8.64
N ASN A 275 -14.85 -10.96 9.47
CA ASN A 275 -13.57 -11.66 9.49
C ASN A 275 -13.42 -12.57 8.27
N ARG A 276 -12.18 -12.72 7.76
CA ARG A 276 -11.80 -13.79 6.84
C ARG A 276 -12.16 -15.15 7.43
N LYS A 277 -12.51 -16.10 6.57
CA LYS A 277 -12.82 -17.48 6.97
C LYS A 277 -11.66 -18.18 7.67
N GLU A 278 -10.43 -17.96 7.20
CA GLU A 278 -9.21 -18.56 7.73
C GLU A 278 -8.74 -17.89 9.03
N SER A 279 -9.14 -16.63 9.24
CA SER A 279 -8.82 -15.86 10.44
C SER A 279 -9.61 -16.37 11.64
N GLN A 280 -8.99 -16.28 12.81
CA GLN A 280 -9.72 -16.38 14.08
C GLN A 280 -10.79 -15.26 14.19
N PRO A 281 -11.83 -15.46 15.00
CA PRO A 281 -12.79 -14.41 15.31
C PRO A 281 -12.10 -13.16 15.88
N PHE A 282 -12.62 -11.99 15.56
CA PHE A 282 -12.01 -10.71 15.96
C PHE A 282 -11.96 -10.43 17.45
N ASN A 283 -12.81 -11.08 18.24
CA ASN A 283 -12.74 -11.03 19.70
C ASN A 283 -11.72 -12.02 20.29
N SER A 284 -10.97 -12.75 19.45
CA SER A 284 -9.91 -13.64 19.91
C SER A 284 -8.79 -12.83 20.57
N LYS A 285 -8.37 -13.30 21.73
CA LYS A 285 -7.24 -12.74 22.48
C LYS A 285 -5.92 -13.43 22.16
N THR A 286 -5.89 -14.35 21.20
CA THR A 286 -4.68 -15.13 20.91
C THR A 286 -3.68 -14.41 20.02
N ALA A 287 -4.18 -13.54 19.14
CA ALA A 287 -3.41 -12.73 18.20
C ALA A 287 -3.37 -11.27 18.67
N SER A 288 -2.21 -10.62 18.52
CA SER A 288 -2.01 -9.21 18.87
C SER A 288 -1.88 -8.29 17.65
N LEU A 289 -1.91 -8.82 16.43
CA LEU A 289 -1.89 -8.04 15.19
C LEU A 289 -3.24 -8.11 14.49
N PHE A 290 -3.59 -7.02 13.81
CA PHE A 290 -4.78 -6.91 12.96
C PHE A 290 -4.36 -6.42 11.57
N LEU A 291 -4.62 -7.21 10.54
CA LEU A 291 -4.46 -6.84 9.13
C LEU A 291 -5.82 -6.38 8.59
N MET A 292 -5.89 -5.13 8.17
CA MET A 292 -7.12 -4.55 7.65
C MET A 292 -7.12 -4.51 6.12
N ASN A 293 -7.95 -5.31 5.47
CA ASN A 293 -8.21 -5.16 4.04
C ASN A 293 -9.18 -3.99 3.80
N TYR A 294 -8.80 -3.08 2.92
CA TYR A 294 -9.65 -1.97 2.46
C TYR A 294 -9.42 -1.68 0.97
N PHE A 295 -10.04 -2.51 0.15
CA PHE A 295 -10.05 -2.37 -1.31
C PHE A 295 -11.26 -3.14 -1.88
N PRO A 296 -11.85 -2.69 -2.99
CA PRO A 296 -12.92 -3.42 -3.67
C PRO A 296 -12.38 -4.69 -4.35
N THR A 297 -13.27 -5.59 -4.77
CA THR A 297 -12.87 -6.85 -5.44
C THR A 297 -12.09 -6.59 -6.73
N TYR A 298 -12.53 -5.58 -7.50
CA TYR A 298 -11.91 -5.20 -8.76
C TYR A 298 -11.12 -3.90 -8.58
N PRO A 299 -9.79 -3.92 -8.78
CA PRO A 299 -8.96 -2.72 -8.64
C PRO A 299 -9.10 -1.85 -9.90
N VAL A 300 -10.17 -1.07 -9.96
CA VAL A 300 -10.40 -0.09 -11.03
C VAL A 300 -9.57 1.16 -10.71
N GLU A 301 -8.48 1.34 -11.46
CA GLU A 301 -7.49 2.43 -11.26
C GLU A 301 -8.14 3.81 -11.15
N ASP A 302 -8.99 4.18 -12.12
CA ASP A 302 -9.68 5.48 -12.15
C ASP A 302 -10.61 5.74 -10.95
N GLU A 303 -11.03 4.67 -10.25
CA GLU A 303 -11.88 4.78 -9.07
C GLU A 303 -11.10 4.73 -7.76
N ALA A 304 -9.87 4.24 -7.75
CA ALA A 304 -9.08 4.03 -6.53
C ALA A 304 -8.85 5.33 -5.75
N CYS A 305 -8.71 6.44 -6.47
CA CYS A 305 -8.46 7.76 -5.89
C CYS A 305 -9.60 8.28 -4.99
N LYS A 306 -10.78 7.65 -4.96
CA LYS A 306 -11.89 8.02 -4.06
C LYS A 306 -11.88 7.26 -2.72
N GLU A 307 -11.06 6.20 -2.62
CA GLU A 307 -11.03 5.28 -1.48
C GLU A 307 -9.98 5.68 -0.44
N HIS A 308 -10.16 6.86 0.16
CA HIS A 308 -9.25 7.41 1.16
C HIS A 308 -9.98 8.24 2.23
N SER A 309 -9.21 8.88 3.13
CA SER A 309 -9.68 9.85 4.12
C SER A 309 -10.86 9.36 4.98
N ALA A 310 -12.06 9.95 4.83
CA ALA A 310 -13.18 9.72 5.74
C ALA A 310 -13.66 8.26 5.71
N ARG A 311 -13.76 7.65 4.52
CA ARG A 311 -14.22 6.26 4.38
C ARG A 311 -13.22 5.27 4.96
N LEU A 312 -11.93 5.50 4.74
CA LEU A 312 -10.86 4.71 5.37
C LEU A 312 -10.88 4.88 6.89
N ALA A 313 -11.05 6.10 7.41
CA ALA A 313 -11.14 6.35 8.84
C ALA A 313 -12.37 5.68 9.48
N ASP A 314 -13.52 5.68 8.79
CA ASP A 314 -14.72 4.96 9.21
C ASP A 314 -14.50 3.44 9.24
N ARG A 315 -13.81 2.90 8.23
CA ARG A 315 -13.41 1.51 8.18
C ARG A 315 -12.53 1.14 9.38
N ILE A 316 -11.47 1.91 9.64
CA ILE A 316 -10.57 1.71 10.78
C ILE A 316 -11.37 1.68 12.09
N ARG A 317 -12.26 2.65 12.31
CA ARG A 317 -13.11 2.69 13.52
C ARG A 317 -14.04 1.49 13.63
N THR A 318 -14.63 1.07 12.52
CA THR A 318 -15.53 -0.09 12.47
C THR A 318 -14.80 -1.37 12.83
N CYS A 319 -13.66 -1.63 12.19
CA CYS A 319 -12.86 -2.82 12.44
C CYS A 319 -12.23 -2.81 13.84
N TYR A 320 -11.75 -1.66 14.33
CA TYR A 320 -11.23 -1.53 15.69
C TYR A 320 -12.29 -1.87 16.75
N LYS A 321 -13.54 -1.44 16.55
CA LYS A 321 -14.66 -1.83 17.43
C LYS A 321 -14.96 -3.33 17.34
N ALA A 322 -14.96 -3.91 16.14
CA ALA A 322 -15.21 -5.34 15.93
C ALA A 322 -14.11 -6.22 16.54
N ALA A 323 -12.85 -5.77 16.48
CA ALA A 323 -11.68 -6.36 17.14
C ALA A 323 -11.62 -6.08 18.65
N GLY A 324 -12.73 -5.67 19.27
CA GLY A 324 -12.85 -5.49 20.71
C GLY A 324 -11.97 -4.38 21.31
N LYS A 325 -11.46 -3.45 20.50
CA LYS A 325 -10.63 -2.30 20.92
C LYS A 325 -9.27 -2.69 21.55
N HIS A 326 -8.59 -3.68 21.00
CA HIS A 326 -7.31 -4.21 21.52
C HIS A 326 -6.10 -3.46 20.94
#